data_AF-A0A4Y5YMH9-F1
#
_entry.id   AF-A0A4Y5YMH9-F1
#
_cell.length_a   1.000
_cell.length_b   1.000
_cell.length_c   1.000
_cell.angle_alpha   90.00
_cell.angle_beta   90.00
_cell.angle_gamma   90.00
#
_symmetry.space_group_name_H-M   'P 1'
#
loop_
_entity.id
_entity.type
_entity.pdbx_description
1 polymer ?
#
loop_
_entity_poly.entity_id
_entity_poly.type
_entity_poly.pdbx_seq_one_letter_code
_entity_poly.pdbx_strand_id
1 'polypeptide(L)'
;MGQATHLAFSKLRPSQGSCLPRASSQIHVWSSACGLGADLDGSDETDFWKQYEEDGRWGTPLYYLAHLQALPDRLALVLNAIADADDGAILFHCSAGWDRTGLVAAVLLRAVDVTDDAAVADYLKSFTNADAMAALHERSIEVEERQQILGRFGHTAESAFRDMYGNLDLEAWFSESCIAPETRVAIETWRGAAASLRPV
;
A
#
# COMPACT_ATOMS: atom_id res chain seq x y z
N MET A 1 -3.19 -41.64 -14.11
CA MET A 1 -3.15 -41.11 -12.73
C MET A 1 -1.90 -40.25 -12.62
N GLY A 2 -2.08 -38.93 -12.67
CA GLY A 2 -1.03 -37.94 -12.88
C GLY A 2 -0.19 -37.70 -11.62
N GLN A 3 1.12 -37.53 -11.84
CA GLN A 3 2.09 -37.13 -10.83
C GLN A 3 1.97 -35.63 -10.55
N ALA A 4 1.82 -35.27 -9.28
CA ALA A 4 1.84 -33.89 -8.83
C ALA A 4 3.29 -33.38 -8.79
N THR A 5 3.57 -32.37 -9.61
CA THR A 5 4.78 -31.54 -9.56
C THR A 5 4.77 -30.68 -8.29
N HIS A 6 5.55 -31.08 -7.29
CA HIS A 6 5.98 -30.22 -6.19
C HIS A 6 7.08 -29.28 -6.71
N LEU A 7 6.76 -28.00 -6.93
CA LEU A 7 7.77 -26.94 -7.08
C LEU A 7 8.19 -26.48 -5.68
N ALA A 8 9.34 -26.96 -5.23
CA ALA A 8 9.99 -26.50 -4.02
C ALA A 8 10.58 -25.10 -4.25
N PHE A 9 10.05 -24.09 -3.55
CA PHE A 9 10.70 -22.79 -3.40
C PHE A 9 11.96 -22.97 -2.54
N SER A 10 13.14 -22.90 -3.17
CA SER A 10 14.41 -22.92 -2.44
C SER A 10 14.63 -21.58 -1.72
N LYS A 11 14.64 -21.61 -0.38
CA LYS A 11 15.06 -20.51 0.50
C LYS A 11 16.54 -20.20 0.27
N LEU A 12 16.87 -19.08 -0.39
CA LEU A 12 18.20 -18.49 -0.35
C LEU A 12 18.29 -17.62 0.91
N ARG A 13 19.24 -17.93 1.81
CA ARG A 13 19.60 -17.02 2.93
C ARG A 13 20.42 -15.86 2.35
N PRO A 14 20.17 -14.58 2.71
CA PRO A 14 21.05 -13.50 2.33
C PRO A 14 22.36 -13.57 3.13
N SER A 15 23.48 -13.38 2.45
CA SER A 15 24.76 -13.04 3.07
C SER A 15 24.72 -11.60 3.59
N GLN A 16 25.26 -11.40 4.79
CA GLN A 16 25.47 -10.09 5.42
C GLN A 16 26.18 -9.14 4.42
N GLY A 17 25.47 -8.10 3.95
CA GLY A 17 26.05 -7.03 3.11
C GLY A 17 25.38 -6.72 1.76
N SER A 18 24.13 -7.12 1.50
CA SER A 18 23.43 -6.80 0.24
C SER A 18 22.19 -5.94 0.48
N CYS A 19 22.01 -4.85 -0.30
CA CYS A 19 20.69 -4.24 -0.51
C CYS A 19 19.66 -5.36 -0.72
N LEU A 20 18.64 -5.41 0.13
CA LEU A 20 17.53 -6.34 -0.05
C LEU A 20 16.94 -6.10 -1.44
N PRO A 21 16.80 -7.12 -2.31
CA PRO A 21 16.06 -6.94 -3.56
C PRO A 21 14.62 -6.53 -3.22
N ARG A 22 14.07 -5.52 -3.91
CA ARG A 22 12.70 -5.02 -3.66
C ARG A 22 11.73 -6.20 -3.64
N ALA A 23 11.21 -6.52 -2.45
CA ALA A 23 10.20 -7.54 -2.29
C ALA A 23 8.91 -7.06 -2.99
N SER A 24 8.68 -7.54 -4.22
CA SER A 24 7.53 -7.33 -5.11
C SER A 24 6.92 -5.93 -5.05
N SER A 25 7.24 -5.04 -6.00
CA SER A 25 6.73 -3.66 -6.08
C SER A 25 5.20 -3.50 -6.26
N GLN A 26 4.50 -4.63 -6.30
CA GLN A 26 3.11 -4.70 -6.72
C GLN A 26 2.11 -4.60 -5.56
N ILE A 27 1.02 -3.89 -5.84
CA ILE A 27 -0.27 -4.06 -5.20
C ILE A 27 -1.12 -4.94 -6.11
N HIS A 28 -1.68 -6.01 -5.56
CA HIS A 28 -2.66 -6.83 -6.26
C HIS A 28 -4.05 -6.41 -5.84
N VAL A 29 -4.90 -6.08 -6.81
CA VAL A 29 -6.32 -5.77 -6.62
C VAL A 29 -7.14 -6.93 -7.19
N TRP A 30 -7.98 -7.54 -6.37
CA TRP A 30 -8.79 -8.70 -6.72
C TRP A 30 -10.29 -8.39 -6.58
N SER A 31 -11.04 -8.69 -7.64
CA SER A 31 -12.50 -8.82 -7.65
C SER A 31 -12.90 -10.29 -7.87
N SER A 32 -14.21 -10.57 -7.81
CA SER A 32 -14.85 -11.88 -7.98
C SER A 32 -14.32 -12.75 -9.14
N ALA A 33 -13.73 -12.16 -10.19
CA ALA A 33 -13.26 -12.89 -11.38
C ALA A 33 -11.89 -12.45 -11.95
N CYS A 34 -11.28 -11.34 -11.50
CA CYS A 34 -10.06 -10.80 -12.09
C CYS A 34 -9.10 -10.21 -11.04
N GLY A 35 -7.80 -10.48 -11.21
CA GLY A 35 -6.73 -9.91 -10.40
C GLY A 35 -5.80 -9.04 -11.26
N LEU A 36 -5.63 -7.78 -10.89
CA LEU A 36 -4.67 -6.87 -11.53
C LEU A 36 -3.51 -6.57 -10.59
N GLY A 37 -2.28 -6.70 -11.09
CA GLY A 37 -1.07 -6.22 -10.41
C GLY A 37 -0.73 -4.80 -10.87
N ALA A 38 -0.77 -3.84 -9.96
CA ALA A 38 -0.34 -2.47 -10.19
C ALA A 38 1.03 -2.24 -9.53
N ASP A 39 2.00 -1.73 -10.30
CA ASP A 39 3.35 -1.41 -9.82
C ASP A 39 3.32 -0.08 -9.05
N LEU A 40 2.98 -0.14 -7.76
CA LEU A 40 2.85 1.06 -6.93
C LEU A 40 4.22 1.69 -6.63
N ASP A 41 5.27 0.89 -6.50
CA ASP A 41 6.60 1.49 -6.23
C ASP A 41 7.21 2.12 -7.48
N GLY A 42 6.84 1.67 -8.67
CA GLY A 42 7.57 2.03 -9.88
C GLY A 42 8.94 1.35 -9.87
N SER A 43 8.98 0.13 -10.41
CA SER A 43 10.18 -0.69 -10.47
C SER A 43 11.38 0.00 -11.16
N ASP A 44 11.10 0.99 -12.00
CA ASP A 44 12.05 1.87 -12.70
C ASP A 44 12.42 3.17 -11.95
N GLU A 45 11.72 3.51 -10.85
CA GLU A 45 11.90 4.77 -10.10
C GLU A 45 13.07 4.72 -9.10
N THR A 46 14.26 4.35 -9.56
CA THR A 46 15.42 4.12 -8.70
C THR A 46 15.88 5.35 -7.93
N ASP A 47 15.81 6.53 -8.55
CA ASP A 47 16.31 7.78 -7.96
C ASP A 47 15.45 8.24 -6.78
N PHE A 48 14.13 8.08 -6.87
CA PHE A 48 13.21 8.37 -5.78
C PHE A 48 13.49 7.46 -4.57
N TRP A 49 13.60 6.16 -4.79
CA TRP A 49 13.73 5.17 -3.72
C TRP A 49 15.08 5.16 -3.02
N LYS A 50 16.14 5.54 -3.73
CA LYS A 50 17.52 5.46 -3.23
C LYS A 50 17.68 5.99 -1.80
N GLN A 51 17.17 7.19 -1.51
CA GLN A 51 17.30 7.78 -0.18
C GLN A 51 16.56 6.99 0.91
N TYR A 52 15.36 6.48 0.61
CA TYR A 52 14.52 5.77 1.58
C TYR A 52 15.03 4.35 1.83
N GLU A 53 15.65 3.74 0.82
CA GLU A 53 16.35 2.47 0.94
C GLU A 53 17.66 2.64 1.75
N GLU A 54 18.44 3.71 1.49
CA GLU A 54 19.71 3.98 2.17
C GLU A 54 19.54 4.27 3.67
N ASP A 55 18.49 5.01 4.06
CA ASP A 55 18.28 5.39 5.45
C ASP A 55 17.27 4.51 6.22
N GLY A 56 16.60 3.61 5.50
CA GLY A 56 15.69 2.60 6.03
C GLY A 56 14.22 3.02 6.10
N ARG A 57 13.86 4.24 5.70
CA ARG A 57 12.46 4.71 5.70
C ARG A 57 11.54 3.93 4.75
N TRP A 58 12.08 3.20 3.76
CA TRP A 58 11.31 2.30 2.91
C TRP A 58 10.57 1.26 3.76
N GLY A 59 9.24 1.11 3.58
CA GLY A 59 8.43 0.24 4.42
C GLY A 59 7.75 0.92 5.62
N THR A 60 7.75 2.26 5.66
CA THR A 60 7.18 3.08 6.75
C THR A 60 6.36 4.25 6.20
N PRO A 61 5.44 4.85 6.98
CA PRO A 61 4.65 6.01 6.54
C PRO A 61 5.48 7.24 6.16
N LEU A 62 6.78 7.28 6.54
CA LEU A 62 7.66 8.43 6.35
C LEU A 62 7.97 8.74 4.86
N TYR A 63 7.67 7.84 3.93
CA TYR A 63 7.82 8.11 2.50
C TYR A 63 6.50 8.48 1.80
N TYR A 64 5.35 8.24 2.44
CA TYR A 64 4.05 8.20 1.75
C TYR A 64 3.73 9.51 1.01
N LEU A 65 3.78 10.66 1.70
CA LEU A 65 3.48 11.95 1.07
C LEU A 65 4.43 12.27 -0.08
N ALA A 66 5.72 11.97 0.08
CA ALA A 66 6.70 12.19 -0.97
C ALA A 66 6.48 11.27 -2.18
N HIS A 67 6.03 10.04 -1.95
CA HIS A 67 5.63 9.12 -3.02
C HIS A 67 4.40 9.65 -3.77
N LEU A 68 3.36 10.09 -3.04
CA LEU A 68 2.16 10.67 -3.66
C LEU A 68 2.48 11.88 -4.53
N GLN A 69 3.43 12.71 -4.10
CA GLN A 69 3.85 13.92 -4.82
C GLN A 69 4.76 13.61 -6.02
N ALA A 70 5.75 12.73 -5.84
CA ALA A 70 6.74 12.45 -6.88
C ALA A 70 6.25 11.47 -7.94
N LEU A 71 5.37 10.53 -7.55
CA LEU A 71 4.93 9.39 -8.35
C LEU A 71 3.40 9.27 -8.39
N PRO A 72 2.64 10.35 -8.66
CA PRO A 72 1.19 10.35 -8.53
C PRO A 72 0.51 9.31 -9.45
N ASP A 73 1.05 9.10 -10.65
CA ASP A 73 0.54 8.13 -11.62
C ASP A 73 0.50 6.70 -11.05
N ARG A 74 1.44 6.35 -10.15
CA ARG A 74 1.53 5.00 -9.58
C ARG A 74 0.34 4.68 -8.69
N LEU A 75 -0.10 5.64 -7.87
CA LEU A 75 -1.32 5.46 -7.08
C LEU A 75 -2.57 5.60 -7.96
N ALA A 76 -2.59 6.49 -8.95
CA ALA A 76 -3.72 6.62 -9.87
C ALA A 76 -4.03 5.29 -10.58
N LEU A 77 -3.01 4.52 -10.98
CA LEU A 77 -3.18 3.17 -11.52
C LEU A 77 -3.91 2.22 -10.56
N VAL A 78 -3.58 2.25 -9.28
CA VAL A 78 -4.24 1.42 -8.26
C VAL A 78 -5.70 1.85 -8.07
N LEU A 79 -5.96 3.16 -7.97
CA LEU A 79 -7.30 3.68 -7.76
C LEU A 79 -8.22 3.42 -8.96
N ASN A 80 -7.70 3.54 -10.18
CA ASN A 80 -8.42 3.15 -11.40
C ASN A 80 -8.77 1.66 -11.36
N ALA A 81 -7.84 0.79 -10.99
CA ALA A 81 -8.11 -0.64 -10.87
C ALA A 81 -9.20 -0.96 -9.82
N ILE A 82 -9.22 -0.21 -8.73
CA ILE A 82 -10.26 -0.32 -7.69
C ILE A 82 -11.61 0.16 -8.24
N ALA A 83 -11.65 1.31 -8.93
CA ALA A 83 -12.87 1.88 -9.50
C ALA A 83 -13.49 1.00 -10.60
N ASP A 84 -12.63 0.39 -11.43
CA ASP A 84 -13.00 -0.48 -12.56
C ASP A 84 -13.30 -1.92 -12.16
N ALA A 85 -12.99 -2.32 -10.93
CA ALA A 85 -13.31 -3.66 -10.44
C ALA A 85 -14.81 -3.95 -10.57
N ASP A 86 -15.17 -5.22 -10.74
CA ASP A 86 -16.59 -5.63 -10.78
C ASP A 86 -17.31 -5.31 -9.46
N ASP A 87 -18.64 -5.30 -9.51
CA ASP A 87 -19.47 -5.16 -8.31
C ASP A 87 -19.17 -6.24 -7.27
N GLY A 88 -19.13 -5.83 -6.00
CA GLY A 88 -18.84 -6.71 -4.87
C GLY A 88 -17.66 -6.24 -4.02
N ALA A 89 -17.10 -7.18 -3.26
CA ALA A 89 -15.96 -6.91 -2.40
C ALA A 89 -14.65 -6.86 -3.19
N ILE A 90 -13.75 -5.98 -2.77
CA ILE A 90 -12.40 -5.85 -3.32
C ILE A 90 -11.40 -6.23 -2.24
N LEU A 91 -10.44 -7.09 -2.59
CA LEU A 91 -9.25 -7.32 -1.78
C LEU A 91 -8.06 -6.66 -2.47
N PHE A 92 -7.36 -5.77 -1.77
CA PHE A 92 -6.06 -5.27 -2.21
C PHE A 92 -4.97 -5.60 -1.20
N HIS A 93 -3.83 -6.07 -1.67
CA HIS A 93 -2.71 -6.43 -0.78
C HIS A 93 -1.35 -6.27 -1.47
N CYS A 94 -0.30 -6.08 -0.66
CA CYS A 94 1.09 -6.22 -1.09
C CYS A 94 1.68 -7.52 -0.50
N SER A 95 3.01 -7.69 -0.54
CA SER A 95 3.65 -8.88 0.02
C SER A 95 3.62 -8.95 1.56
N ALA A 96 3.67 -7.81 2.25
CA ALA A 96 3.77 -7.75 3.72
C ALA A 96 2.48 -7.24 4.39
N GLY A 97 1.64 -6.54 3.64
CA GLY A 97 0.32 -6.10 4.08
C GLY A 97 0.27 -4.83 4.95
N TRP A 98 1.39 -4.21 5.34
CA TRP A 98 1.36 -2.99 6.17
C TRP A 98 1.76 -1.70 5.45
N ASP A 99 2.53 -1.79 4.35
CA ASP A 99 3.25 -0.64 3.80
C ASP A 99 2.48 -0.02 2.63
N ARG A 100 2.78 -0.45 1.40
CA ARG A 100 1.99 -0.16 0.20
C ARG A 100 0.48 -0.36 0.38
N THR A 101 0.07 -1.40 1.11
CA THR A 101 -1.35 -1.60 1.47
C THR A 101 -1.85 -0.50 2.41
N GLY A 102 -1.03 -0.10 3.38
CA GLY A 102 -1.32 1.03 4.27
C GLY A 102 -1.38 2.38 3.54
N LEU A 103 -0.55 2.61 2.51
CA LEU A 103 -0.63 3.81 1.67
C LEU A 103 -1.96 3.86 0.89
N VAL A 104 -2.33 2.76 0.22
CA VAL A 104 -3.61 2.68 -0.50
C VAL A 104 -4.79 2.84 0.46
N ALA A 105 -4.74 2.17 1.62
CA ALA A 105 -5.78 2.29 2.65
C ALA A 105 -5.90 3.73 3.18
N ALA A 106 -4.78 4.41 3.46
CA ALA A 106 -4.78 5.80 3.91
C ALA A 106 -5.51 6.71 2.93
N VAL A 107 -5.22 6.59 1.62
CA VAL A 107 -5.89 7.41 0.60
C VAL A 107 -7.38 7.10 0.49
N LEU A 108 -7.76 5.81 0.50
CA LEU A 108 -9.17 5.42 0.44
C LEU A 108 -9.95 5.91 1.66
N LEU A 109 -9.39 5.78 2.87
CA LEU A 109 -10.01 6.26 4.11
C LEU A 109 -10.18 7.78 4.09
N ARG A 110 -9.17 8.51 3.59
CA ARG A 110 -9.24 9.96 3.42
C ARG A 110 -10.30 10.38 2.40
N ALA A 111 -10.45 9.63 1.31
CA ALA A 111 -11.45 9.90 0.27
C ALA A 111 -12.90 9.82 0.78
N VAL A 112 -13.15 8.99 1.81
CA VAL A 112 -14.46 8.85 2.46
C VAL A 112 -14.54 9.58 3.80
N ASP A 113 -13.67 10.57 4.03
CA ASP A 113 -13.66 11.48 5.19
C ASP A 113 -13.56 10.75 6.55
N VAL A 114 -12.77 9.68 6.63
CA VAL A 114 -12.49 8.99 7.89
C VAL A 114 -11.57 9.84 8.77
N THR A 115 -11.89 9.89 10.07
CA THR A 115 -11.12 10.66 11.06
C THR A 115 -9.70 10.13 11.24
N ASP A 116 -8.77 11.02 11.61
CA ASP A 116 -7.37 10.67 11.91
C ASP A 116 -7.25 9.51 12.90
N ASP A 117 -8.03 9.54 13.99
CA ASP A 117 -7.98 8.50 15.03
C ASP A 117 -8.41 7.14 14.50
N ALA A 118 -9.44 7.09 13.66
CA ALA A 118 -9.92 5.84 13.07
C ALA A 118 -8.92 5.30 12.04
N ALA A 119 -8.33 6.18 11.22
CA ALA A 119 -7.31 5.78 10.25
C ALA A 119 -6.02 5.28 10.91
N VAL A 120 -5.56 5.96 11.97
CA VAL A 120 -4.44 5.52 12.82
C VAL A 120 -4.74 4.15 13.44
N ALA A 121 -5.92 3.99 14.04
CA ALA A 121 -6.32 2.72 14.64
C ALA A 121 -6.35 1.58 13.62
N ASP A 122 -6.76 1.85 12.38
CA ASP A 122 -6.72 0.87 11.30
C ASP A 122 -5.28 0.47 10.93
N TYR A 123 -4.41 1.46 10.71
CA TYR A 123 -3.00 1.23 10.38
C TYR A 123 -2.29 0.39 11.46
N LEU A 124 -2.51 0.68 12.74
CA LEU A 124 -1.89 -0.02 13.86
C LEU A 124 -2.33 -1.49 14.01
N LYS A 125 -3.45 -1.91 13.41
CA LYS A 125 -3.83 -3.34 13.35
C LYS A 125 -2.78 -4.17 12.61
N SER A 126 -2.08 -3.57 11.64
CA SER A 126 -1.02 -4.26 10.90
C SER A 126 0.15 -4.66 11.80
N PHE A 127 0.47 -3.84 12.80
CA PHE A 127 1.49 -4.14 13.81
C PHE A 127 0.99 -5.19 14.80
N THR A 128 -0.27 -5.10 15.23
CA THR A 128 -0.88 -6.07 16.14
C THR A 128 -0.99 -7.46 15.52
N ASN A 129 -1.23 -7.54 14.21
CA ASN A 129 -1.35 -8.80 13.47
C ASN A 129 -0.01 -9.37 12.98
N ALA A 130 1.12 -8.68 13.22
CA ALA A 130 2.40 -9.05 12.63
C ALA A 130 2.85 -10.47 12.98
N ASP A 131 2.65 -10.93 14.22
CA ASP A 131 3.02 -12.29 14.64
C ASP A 131 2.19 -13.35 13.90
N ALA A 132 0.89 -13.12 13.76
CA ALA A 132 0.00 -14.02 13.01
C ALA A 132 0.38 -14.06 11.53
N MET A 133 0.71 -12.92 10.94
CA MET A 133 1.14 -12.82 9.55
C MET A 133 2.52 -13.46 9.33
N ALA A 134 3.45 -13.31 10.28
CA ALA A 134 4.76 -13.95 10.24
C ALA A 134 4.63 -15.49 10.27
N ALA A 135 3.73 -16.01 11.11
CA ALA A 135 3.41 -17.42 11.17
C ALA A 135 2.79 -17.94 9.85
N LEU A 136 1.85 -17.20 9.26
CA LEU A 136 1.20 -17.57 8.00
C LEU A 136 2.15 -17.57 6.80
N HIS A 137 3.06 -16.60 6.73
CA HIS A 137 3.98 -16.44 5.60
C HIS A 137 5.32 -17.17 5.77
N GLU A 138 5.54 -17.84 6.91
CA GLU A 138 6.83 -18.42 7.30
C GLU A 138 8.02 -17.45 7.12
N ARG A 139 7.79 -16.15 7.34
CA ARG A 139 8.81 -15.10 7.24
C ARG A 139 8.71 -14.18 8.45
N SER A 140 9.85 -13.65 8.90
CA SER A 140 9.83 -12.57 9.89
C SER A 140 9.18 -11.34 9.28
N ILE A 141 8.27 -10.74 10.05
CA ILE A 141 7.85 -9.36 9.86
C ILE A 141 8.63 -8.61 10.94
N GLU A 142 9.67 -7.87 10.54
CA GLU A 142 10.62 -7.26 11.47
C GLU A 142 10.04 -6.00 12.14
N VAL A 143 9.02 -6.19 12.98
CA VAL A 143 8.33 -5.11 13.72
C VAL A 143 9.32 -4.29 14.53
N GLU A 144 10.20 -4.97 15.27
CA GLU A 144 11.22 -4.34 16.12
C GLU A 144 12.14 -3.43 15.31
N GLU A 145 12.65 -3.93 14.17
CA GLU A 145 13.50 -3.16 13.26
C GLU A 145 12.76 -1.92 12.74
N ARG A 146 11.47 -2.06 12.37
CA ARG A 146 10.67 -0.90 11.93
C ARG A 146 10.46 0.13 13.01
N GLN A 147 10.18 -0.29 14.25
CA GLN A 147 10.06 0.64 15.37
C GLN A 147 11.39 1.35 15.64
N GLN A 148 12.53 0.66 15.51
CA GLN A 148 13.85 1.28 15.62
C GLN A 148 14.12 2.30 14.52
N ILE A 149 13.76 1.99 13.27
CA ILE A 149 13.85 2.92 12.14
C ILE A 149 13.01 4.17 12.43
N LEU A 150 11.72 4.01 12.76
CA LEU A 150 10.83 5.13 13.09
C LEU A 150 11.40 5.98 14.24
N GLY A 151 11.95 5.32 15.27
CA GLY A 151 12.59 5.98 16.42
C GLY A 151 13.81 6.83 16.02
N ARG A 152 14.61 6.40 15.04
CA ARG A 152 15.74 7.20 14.50
C ARG A 152 15.29 8.51 13.87
N PHE A 153 14.05 8.57 13.38
CA PHE A 153 13.43 9.78 12.83
C PHE A 153 12.50 10.49 13.84
N GLY A 154 12.49 10.08 15.11
CA GLY A 154 11.70 10.72 16.16
C GLY A 154 10.21 10.34 16.18
N HIS A 155 9.84 9.24 15.53
CA HIS A 155 8.46 8.78 15.44
C HIS A 155 8.21 7.42 16.09
N THR A 156 6.96 7.19 16.47
CA THR A 156 6.38 5.85 16.63
C THR A 156 5.59 5.51 15.36
N ALA A 157 5.13 4.27 15.21
CA ALA A 157 4.23 3.90 14.11
C ALA A 157 2.96 4.78 14.09
N GLU A 158 2.40 5.05 15.28
CA GLU A 158 1.25 5.94 15.45
C GLU A 158 1.58 7.37 15.01
N SER A 159 2.65 7.97 15.55
CA SER A 159 2.93 9.37 15.28
C SER A 159 3.35 9.61 13.83
N ALA A 160 4.08 8.69 13.19
CA ALA A 160 4.42 8.78 11.78
C ALA A 160 3.17 8.70 10.89
N PHE A 161 2.28 7.75 11.13
CA PHE A 161 1.06 7.63 10.32
C PHE A 161 0.11 8.80 10.56
N ARG A 162 -0.04 9.24 11.81
CA ARG A 162 -0.89 10.40 12.15
C ARG A 162 -0.41 11.67 11.47
N ASP A 163 0.90 11.94 11.53
CA ASP A 163 1.50 13.10 10.87
C ASP A 163 1.30 13.04 9.34
N MET A 164 1.56 11.87 8.74
CA MET A 164 1.30 11.63 7.32
C MET A 164 -0.17 11.88 6.95
N TYR A 165 -1.12 11.29 7.69
CA TYR A 165 -2.54 11.34 7.38
C TYR A 165 -3.12 12.75 7.57
N GLY A 166 -2.72 13.46 8.63
CA GLY A 166 -3.14 14.83 8.88
C GLY A 166 -2.64 15.84 7.84
N ASN A 167 -1.51 15.54 7.19
CA ASN A 167 -0.94 16.34 6.11
C ASN A 167 -1.32 15.83 4.71
N LEU A 168 -2.16 14.80 4.60
CA LEU A 168 -2.63 14.28 3.31
C LEU A 168 -3.69 15.24 2.73
N ASP A 169 -3.25 16.09 1.80
CA ASP A 169 -4.11 16.93 0.97
C ASP A 169 -4.55 16.15 -0.28
N LEU A 170 -5.63 15.39 -0.13
CA LEU A 170 -6.14 14.54 -1.21
C LEU A 170 -6.75 15.34 -2.37
N GLU A 171 -7.28 16.53 -2.09
CA GLU A 171 -7.83 17.42 -3.13
C GLU A 171 -6.74 17.98 -4.03
N ALA A 172 -5.64 18.45 -3.43
CA ALA A 172 -4.46 18.86 -4.18
C ALA A 172 -3.92 17.68 -5.01
N TRP A 173 -3.82 16.49 -4.39
CA TRP A 173 -3.34 15.30 -5.09
C TRP A 173 -4.24 14.91 -6.29
N PHE A 174 -5.57 14.98 -6.17
CA PHE A 174 -6.47 14.73 -7.31
C PHE A 174 -6.30 15.74 -8.44
N SER A 175 -5.97 16.99 -8.10
CA SER A 175 -5.75 18.04 -9.09
C SER A 175 -4.46 17.84 -9.89
N GLU A 176 -3.48 17.12 -9.32
CA GLU A 176 -2.14 16.91 -9.90
C GLU A 176 -1.94 15.51 -10.51
N SER A 177 -2.71 14.50 -10.08
CA SER A 177 -2.50 13.08 -10.43
C SER A 177 -3.10 12.61 -11.75
N CYS A 178 -3.70 13.51 -12.54
CA CYS A 178 -4.39 13.19 -13.80
C CYS A 178 -5.44 12.05 -13.69
N ILE A 179 -5.96 11.78 -12.49
CA ILE A 179 -6.96 10.74 -12.28
C ILE A 179 -8.27 11.10 -12.99
N ALA A 180 -8.96 10.10 -13.55
CA ALA A 180 -10.22 10.34 -14.22
C ALA A 180 -11.30 10.80 -13.22
N PRO A 181 -12.13 11.81 -13.55
CA PRO A 181 -13.18 12.30 -12.64
C PRO A 181 -14.13 11.19 -12.16
N GLU A 182 -14.44 10.21 -13.01
CA GLU A 182 -15.25 9.05 -12.68
C GLU A 182 -14.60 8.14 -11.61
N THR A 183 -13.28 7.95 -11.67
CA THR A 183 -12.54 7.20 -10.64
C THR A 183 -12.62 7.92 -9.32
N ARG A 184 -12.41 9.25 -9.33
CA ARG A 184 -12.53 10.09 -8.14
C ARG A 184 -13.92 9.97 -7.49
N VAL A 185 -14.99 10.13 -8.27
CA VAL A 185 -16.36 9.98 -7.77
C VAL A 185 -16.58 8.58 -7.19
N ALA A 186 -16.08 7.54 -7.86
CA ALA A 186 -16.25 6.15 -7.43
C ALA A 186 -15.57 5.86 -6.07
N ILE A 187 -14.41 6.45 -5.80
CA ILE A 187 -13.71 6.25 -4.52
C ILE A 187 -14.26 7.14 -3.40
N GLU A 188 -14.67 8.38 -3.68
CA GLU A 188 -15.23 9.31 -2.67
C GLU A 188 -16.64 8.91 -2.22
N THR A 189 -17.46 8.35 -3.12
CA THR A 189 -18.86 7.99 -2.82
C THR A 189 -19.06 6.52 -2.50
N TRP A 190 -17.98 5.73 -2.58
CA TRP A 190 -18.00 4.26 -2.67
C TRP A 190 -18.77 3.76 -3.91
N ARG A 191 -18.12 2.92 -4.74
CA ARG A 191 -18.61 2.42 -6.04
C ARG A 191 -20.09 2.01 -6.10
N GLY A 192 -20.63 1.44 -5.01
CA GLY A 192 -22.04 1.05 -4.93
C GLY A 192 -23.03 2.22 -5.05
N ALA A 193 -22.63 3.44 -4.66
CA ALA A 193 -23.39 4.66 -4.91
C ALA A 193 -23.20 5.16 -6.36
N ALA A 194 -22.00 5.03 -6.92
CA ALA A 194 -21.68 5.46 -8.29
C ALA A 194 -22.38 4.64 -9.39
N ALA A 195 -22.70 3.37 -9.14
CA ALA A 195 -23.50 2.55 -10.05
C ALA A 195 -24.90 3.13 -10.32
N SER A 196 -25.45 3.92 -9.39
CA SER A 196 -26.74 4.63 -9.60
C SER A 196 -26.62 5.87 -10.50
N LEU A 197 -25.40 6.29 -10.85
CA LEU A 197 -25.09 7.46 -11.69
C LEU A 197 -24.68 7.09 -13.12
N ARG A 198 -24.46 5.81 -13.44
CA ARG A 198 -24.22 5.37 -14.82
C ARG A 198 -25.56 5.30 -15.57
N PRO A 199 -25.72 5.98 -16.72
CA PRO A 199 -26.91 5.79 -17.55
C PRO A 199 -26.97 4.33 -18.03
N VAL A 200 -28.15 3.72 -17.92
CA VAL A 200 -28.46 2.39 -18.49
C VAL A 200 -28.36 2.40 -20.01
#